data_AF-V5G806-F1
#
_entry.id   AF-V5G806-F1
#
_cell.length_a   1.000
_cell.length_b   1.000
_cell.length_c   1.000
_cell.angle_alpha   90.00
_cell.angle_beta   90.00
_cell.angle_gamma   90.00
#
_symmetry.space_group_name_H-M   'P 1'
#
loop_
_entity.id
_entity.type
_entity.pdbx_description
1 polymer ?
#
loop_
_entity_poly.entity_id
_entity_poly.type
_entity_poly.pdbx_seq_one_letter_code
_entity_poly.pdbx_strand_id
1 'polypeptide(L)'
;MPPNNGASTPSDEITGQSALPLSRVKKIVQLDDDITQCSHNATFAIAIATEMFIKYLAEQGHNVVKSERKPRKTLQYKDLATAVSRIDNLEFLSDVIPKTTTYKQFKEKKAKEAAKNAVVEKGQRTLNGTKPTENGVERPRDISILQSDGDGYNETTASQPRMTSHGPGSLSTLMVDRTVDDQSRRLRLQPPTSKILPPPSTSDVRLSPRLAILVNCISFPLYSPAMSLASASSALLRTCARQQLPVARAAVSASQQRGVADAAPKSSFDSPFGRTHEHSDTTKIPNFSKYASKRSPTTNKVFSYFMAGSMGLVSAVGAKATVQDFLVNMSASADVLAQAKVEVALGSIPEGKNVIIKWRGKPVFIRHRTADEIKEAEEIDVSTLRDPQPDSDRVQKPEWLVMLGVCTHLGCVPIGEAGDFGGWFCPCHGSHYDISGRIRKGPAPLNLEVPQYSFPEEETLVIG
;
A
#
# COMPACT_ATOMS: atom_id res chain seq x y z
N MET A 1 -30.51 9.00 -54.94
CA MET A 1 -30.07 9.96 -53.90
C MET A 1 -28.59 9.76 -53.64
N PRO A 2 -27.82 10.81 -53.29
CA PRO A 2 -26.47 10.63 -52.73
C PRO A 2 -26.55 9.98 -51.33
N PRO A 3 -25.49 9.31 -50.85
CA PRO A 3 -25.46 8.77 -49.49
C PRO A 3 -25.49 9.91 -48.45
N ASN A 4 -26.24 9.68 -47.37
CA ASN A 4 -26.40 10.67 -46.30
C ASN A 4 -25.15 10.71 -45.40
N ASN A 5 -24.26 11.67 -45.65
CA ASN A 5 -23.07 11.93 -44.82
C ASN A 5 -23.38 12.76 -43.55
N GLY A 6 -24.65 12.85 -43.12
CA GLY A 6 -25.00 13.32 -41.79
C GLY A 6 -24.54 12.29 -40.75
N ALA A 7 -23.80 12.73 -39.73
CA ALA A 7 -23.40 11.86 -38.64
C ALA A 7 -24.65 11.41 -37.87
N SER A 8 -24.94 10.11 -37.91
CA SER A 8 -25.94 9.51 -37.03
C SER A 8 -25.52 9.74 -35.59
N THR A 9 -26.33 10.46 -34.82
CA THR A 9 -26.20 10.49 -33.36
C THR A 9 -26.27 9.04 -32.86
N PRO A 10 -25.29 8.55 -32.08
CA PRO A 10 -25.44 7.26 -31.43
C PRO A 10 -26.70 7.32 -30.55
N SER A 11 -27.51 6.27 -30.57
CA SER A 11 -28.60 6.16 -29.61
C SER A 11 -28.01 6.00 -28.21
N ASP A 12 -28.40 6.85 -27.26
CA ASP A 12 -28.14 6.64 -25.82
C ASP A 12 -29.05 5.52 -25.26
N GLU A 13 -29.18 4.43 -26.02
CA GLU A 13 -29.95 3.24 -25.70
C GLU A 13 -29.07 2.27 -24.90
N ILE A 14 -29.53 1.86 -23.72
CA ILE A 14 -28.72 1.11 -22.77
C ILE A 14 -28.72 -0.37 -23.17
N THR A 15 -27.91 -0.72 -24.17
CA THR A 15 -27.81 -2.09 -24.76
C THR A 15 -27.33 -3.17 -23.78
N GLY A 16 -26.85 -2.78 -22.58
CA GLY A 16 -26.37 -3.71 -21.55
C GLY A 16 -25.06 -4.44 -21.90
N GLN A 17 -24.36 -4.00 -22.94
CA GLN A 17 -23.13 -4.61 -23.47
C GLN A 17 -22.06 -3.53 -23.67
N SER A 18 -20.79 -3.89 -23.45
CA SER A 18 -19.64 -3.01 -23.70
C SER A 18 -19.25 -3.04 -25.17
N ALA A 19 -18.90 -1.89 -25.75
CA ALA A 19 -18.33 -1.84 -27.10
C ALA A 19 -16.91 -2.44 -27.15
N LEU A 20 -16.18 -2.43 -26.02
CA LEU A 20 -14.89 -3.08 -25.88
C LEU A 20 -15.03 -4.60 -25.63
N PRO A 21 -14.24 -5.44 -26.31
CA PRO A 21 -14.30 -6.89 -26.14
C PRO A 21 -13.69 -7.31 -24.80
N LEU A 22 -14.54 -7.73 -23.86
CA LEU A 22 -14.17 -8.15 -22.50
C LEU A 22 -13.04 -9.18 -22.44
N SER A 23 -12.94 -10.07 -23.43
CA SER A 23 -11.88 -11.07 -23.55
C SER A 23 -10.48 -10.50 -23.84
N ARG A 24 -10.39 -9.28 -24.38
CA ARG A 24 -9.14 -8.51 -24.48
C ARG A 24 -8.89 -7.69 -23.23
N VAL A 25 -9.91 -7.04 -22.68
CA VAL A 25 -9.83 -6.27 -21.43
C VAL A 25 -9.28 -7.14 -20.30
N LYS A 26 -9.84 -8.35 -20.11
CA LYS A 26 -9.36 -9.30 -19.10
C LYS A 26 -7.89 -9.69 -19.29
N LYS A 27 -7.44 -9.88 -20.53
CA LYS A 27 -6.03 -10.20 -20.81
C LYS A 27 -5.09 -9.05 -20.49
N ILE A 28 -5.50 -7.80 -20.75
CA ILE A 28 -4.71 -6.60 -20.42
C ILE A 28 -4.59 -6.45 -18.90
N VAL A 29 -5.68 -6.66 -18.16
CA VAL A 29 -5.70 -6.65 -16.68
C VAL A 29 -4.83 -7.79 -16.08
N GLN A 30 -4.53 -8.84 -16.85
CA GLN A 30 -3.64 -9.94 -16.46
C GLN A 30 -2.17 -9.75 -16.93
N LEU A 31 -1.80 -8.56 -17.41
CA LEU A 31 -0.40 -8.15 -17.64
C LEU A 31 0.18 -7.33 -16.48
N ASP A 32 -0.62 -7.11 -15.44
CA ASP A 32 -0.25 -6.37 -14.23
C ASP A 32 0.06 -7.40 -13.13
N ASP A 33 1.34 -7.48 -12.72
CA ASP A 33 1.83 -8.51 -11.79
C ASP A 33 1.18 -8.42 -10.40
N ASP A 34 0.67 -7.24 -10.01
CA ASP A 34 -0.05 -7.04 -8.74
C ASP A 34 -1.48 -7.66 -8.78
N ILE A 35 -2.05 -7.93 -9.96
CA ILE A 35 -3.45 -8.35 -10.14
C ILE A 35 -3.58 -9.87 -10.28
N THR A 36 -3.46 -10.57 -9.15
CA THR A 36 -3.58 -12.04 -9.06
C THR A 36 -4.89 -12.62 -9.62
N GLN A 37 -6.02 -11.91 -9.49
CA GLN A 37 -7.30 -12.31 -10.09
C GLN A 37 -8.27 -11.13 -10.28
N CYS A 38 -8.96 -11.10 -11.43
CA CYS A 38 -10.02 -10.13 -11.73
C CYS A 38 -11.35 -10.83 -12.04
N SER A 39 -12.44 -10.36 -11.40
CA SER A 39 -13.79 -10.91 -11.56
C SER A 39 -14.43 -10.48 -12.89
N HIS A 40 -15.43 -11.21 -13.35
CA HIS A 40 -16.16 -10.86 -14.58
C HIS A 40 -16.84 -9.48 -14.47
N ASN A 41 -17.45 -9.19 -13.32
CA ASN A 41 -18.15 -7.92 -13.09
C ASN A 41 -17.17 -6.74 -12.99
N ALA A 42 -15.98 -6.94 -12.40
CA ALA A 42 -14.91 -5.94 -12.41
C ALA A 42 -14.37 -5.71 -13.84
N THR A 43 -14.16 -6.79 -14.62
CA THR A 43 -13.77 -6.69 -16.04
C THR A 43 -14.77 -5.86 -16.85
N PHE A 44 -16.07 -6.07 -16.63
CA PHE A 44 -17.13 -5.30 -17.28
C PHE A 44 -17.15 -3.83 -16.84
N ALA A 45 -17.03 -3.55 -15.53
CA ALA A 45 -16.95 -2.19 -15.02
C ALA A 45 -15.74 -1.42 -15.59
N ILE A 46 -14.57 -2.08 -15.71
CA ILE A 46 -13.36 -1.51 -16.33
C ILE A 46 -13.59 -1.21 -17.83
N ALA A 47 -14.30 -2.08 -18.55
CA ALA A 47 -14.64 -1.84 -19.96
C ALA A 47 -15.54 -0.60 -20.14
N ILE A 48 -16.61 -0.48 -19.35
CA ILE A 48 -17.50 0.70 -19.41
C ILE A 48 -16.77 1.97 -18.95
N ALA A 49 -15.95 1.91 -17.90
CA ALA A 49 -15.16 3.05 -17.43
C ALA A 49 -14.15 3.53 -18.49
N THR A 50 -13.49 2.60 -19.20
CA THR A 50 -12.56 2.95 -20.29
C THR A 50 -13.27 3.49 -21.53
N GLU A 51 -14.47 3.02 -21.87
CA GLU A 51 -15.33 3.62 -22.90
C GLU A 51 -15.73 5.06 -22.57
N MET A 52 -16.18 5.31 -21.33
CA MET A 52 -16.49 6.67 -20.84
C MET A 52 -15.25 7.57 -20.84
N PHE A 53 -14.09 7.04 -20.45
CA PHE A 53 -12.82 7.79 -20.47
C PHE A 53 -12.39 8.16 -21.90
N ILE A 54 -12.51 7.25 -22.87
CA ILE A 54 -12.20 7.52 -24.28
C ILE A 54 -13.13 8.61 -24.84
N LYS A 55 -14.43 8.57 -24.50
CA LYS A 55 -15.40 9.62 -24.85
C LYS A 55 -14.98 10.97 -24.26
N TYR A 56 -14.68 11.03 -22.96
CA TYR A 56 -14.24 12.24 -22.28
C TYR A 56 -12.94 12.82 -22.88
N LEU A 57 -11.93 11.99 -23.12
CA LEU A 57 -10.64 12.42 -23.71
C LEU A 57 -10.83 12.96 -25.13
N ALA A 58 -11.69 12.34 -25.94
CA ALA A 58 -12.05 12.83 -27.26
C ALA A 58 -12.82 14.16 -27.21
N GLU A 59 -13.75 14.33 -26.26
CA GLU A 59 -14.47 15.57 -26.02
C GLU A 59 -13.53 16.71 -25.60
N GLN A 60 -12.58 16.47 -24.68
CA GLN A 60 -11.59 17.49 -24.29
C GLN A 60 -10.63 17.85 -25.44
N GLY A 61 -10.15 16.87 -26.20
CA GLY A 61 -9.37 17.14 -27.42
C GLY A 61 -10.16 17.96 -28.44
N HIS A 62 -11.46 17.67 -28.61
CA HIS A 62 -12.32 18.42 -29.52
C HIS A 62 -12.62 19.84 -29.00
N ASN A 63 -12.74 20.04 -27.69
CA ASN A 63 -12.87 21.36 -27.09
C ASN A 63 -11.58 22.21 -27.27
N VAL A 64 -10.39 21.59 -27.23
CA VAL A 64 -9.15 22.26 -27.66
C VAL A 64 -9.21 22.67 -29.13
N VAL A 65 -9.69 21.82 -30.04
CA VAL A 65 -9.87 22.19 -31.47
C VAL A 65 -10.88 23.32 -31.66
N LYS A 66 -11.98 23.37 -30.87
CA LYS A 66 -12.90 24.51 -30.86
C LYS A 66 -12.24 25.81 -30.39
N SER A 67 -11.20 25.74 -29.54
CA SER A 67 -10.44 26.90 -29.06
C SER A 67 -9.40 27.43 -30.07
N GLU A 68 -9.16 26.73 -31.18
CA GLU A 68 -8.26 27.22 -32.23
C GLU A 68 -8.91 28.29 -33.11
N ARG A 69 -8.13 29.30 -33.53
CA ARG A 69 -8.60 30.41 -34.41
C ARG A 69 -9.26 29.97 -35.72
N LYS A 70 -9.04 28.73 -36.16
CA LYS A 70 -9.71 28.09 -37.29
C LYS A 70 -10.14 26.69 -36.85
N PRO A 71 -11.33 26.51 -36.26
CA PRO A 71 -11.74 25.22 -35.70
C PRO A 71 -11.89 24.18 -36.82
N ARG A 72 -11.45 22.96 -36.53
CA ARG A 72 -11.38 21.84 -37.49
C ARG A 72 -12.37 20.75 -37.08
N LYS A 73 -12.93 20.04 -38.06
CA LYS A 73 -13.84 18.90 -37.80
C LYS A 73 -13.08 17.60 -37.51
N THR A 74 -11.79 17.56 -37.76
CA THR A 74 -10.90 16.41 -37.52
C THR A 74 -9.97 16.73 -36.36
N LEU A 75 -9.96 15.86 -35.36
CA LEU A 75 -9.09 15.91 -34.18
C LEU A 75 -7.70 15.31 -34.52
N GLN A 76 -6.61 15.93 -34.06
CA GLN A 76 -5.25 15.44 -34.26
C GLN A 76 -4.52 15.20 -32.93
N TYR A 77 -3.43 14.41 -32.98
CA TYR A 77 -2.59 14.12 -31.81
C TYR A 77 -2.13 15.37 -31.05
N LYS A 78 -1.75 16.45 -31.77
CA LYS A 78 -1.34 17.71 -31.16
C LYS A 78 -2.45 18.35 -30.28
N ASP A 79 -3.71 18.06 -30.57
CA ASP A 79 -4.87 18.62 -29.87
C ASP A 79 -5.11 17.84 -28.57
N LEU A 80 -4.91 16.52 -28.59
CA LEU A 80 -4.88 15.66 -27.39
C LEU A 80 -3.70 15.99 -26.48
N ALA A 81 -2.48 16.05 -27.00
CA ALA A 81 -1.28 16.41 -26.23
C ALA A 81 -1.37 17.84 -25.65
N THR A 82 -2.15 18.72 -26.28
CA THR A 82 -2.49 20.04 -25.73
C THR A 82 -3.51 19.92 -24.60
N ALA A 83 -4.59 19.14 -24.78
CA ALA A 83 -5.64 18.92 -23.77
C ALA A 83 -5.09 18.29 -22.48
N VAL A 84 -4.32 17.20 -22.60
CA VAL A 84 -3.61 16.52 -21.49
C VAL A 84 -2.81 17.52 -20.65
N SER A 85 -2.22 18.53 -21.29
CA SER A 85 -1.37 19.52 -20.63
C SER A 85 -2.05 20.84 -20.22
N ARG A 86 -3.39 20.89 -20.33
CA ARG A 86 -4.24 22.03 -19.93
C ARG A 86 -5.27 21.65 -18.86
N ILE A 87 -5.37 20.36 -18.54
CA ILE A 87 -6.42 19.79 -17.71
C ILE A 87 -5.74 18.85 -16.72
N ASP A 88 -5.65 19.27 -15.47
CA ASP A 88 -4.91 18.57 -14.41
C ASP A 88 -5.43 17.13 -14.20
N ASN A 89 -6.74 16.92 -14.39
CA ASN A 89 -7.38 15.59 -14.37
C ASN A 89 -6.87 14.62 -15.46
N LEU A 90 -6.10 15.10 -16.44
CA LEU A 90 -5.46 14.31 -17.50
C LEU A 90 -3.93 14.29 -17.37
N GLU A 91 -3.34 14.91 -16.34
CA GLU A 91 -1.88 15.01 -16.17
C GLU A 91 -1.20 13.63 -16.14
N PHE A 92 -1.86 12.60 -15.62
CA PHE A 92 -1.37 11.21 -15.61
C PHE A 92 -1.12 10.62 -17.01
N LEU A 93 -1.60 11.26 -18.08
CA LEU A 93 -1.28 10.90 -19.47
C LEU A 93 -0.07 11.65 -20.04
N SER A 94 0.67 12.45 -19.25
CA SER A 94 1.86 13.20 -19.70
C SER A 94 2.88 12.33 -20.45
N ASP A 95 3.07 11.11 -19.96
CA ASP A 95 4.13 10.20 -20.38
C ASP A 95 3.65 9.29 -21.53
N VAL A 96 2.33 9.09 -21.64
CA VAL A 96 1.66 8.32 -22.70
C VAL A 96 1.35 9.20 -23.92
N ILE A 97 1.03 10.48 -23.69
CA ILE A 97 0.69 11.48 -24.73
C ILE A 97 1.59 12.72 -24.60
N PRO A 98 2.92 12.58 -24.76
CA PRO A 98 3.86 13.69 -24.61
C PRO A 98 3.68 14.79 -25.67
N LYS A 99 4.06 16.02 -25.30
CA LYS A 99 4.10 17.17 -26.22
C LYS A 99 5.11 16.93 -27.35
N THR A 100 4.62 16.76 -28.58
CA THR A 100 5.47 16.72 -29.77
C THR A 100 6.30 17.99 -29.90
N THR A 101 7.63 17.85 -29.97
CA THR A 101 8.56 18.95 -30.28
C THR A 101 9.39 18.59 -31.51
N THR A 102 9.79 19.58 -32.30
CA THR A 102 10.60 19.32 -33.51
C THR A 102 11.97 18.77 -33.10
N TYR A 103 12.51 17.77 -33.82
CA TYR A 103 13.81 17.16 -33.47
C TYR A 103 14.95 18.17 -33.29
N LYS A 104 14.96 19.27 -34.07
CA LYS A 104 15.87 20.41 -33.87
C LYS A 104 15.71 21.05 -32.48
N GLN A 105 14.48 21.34 -32.05
CA GLN A 105 14.19 21.88 -30.72
C GLN A 105 14.55 20.88 -29.60
N PHE A 106 14.37 19.58 -29.83
CA PHE A 106 14.79 18.54 -28.88
C PHE A 106 16.33 18.50 -28.75
N LYS A 107 17.07 18.55 -29.87
CA LYS A 107 18.54 18.64 -29.86
C LYS A 107 19.02 19.93 -29.19
N GLU A 108 18.35 21.06 -29.42
CA GLU A 108 18.64 22.34 -28.75
C GLU A 108 18.30 22.32 -27.25
N LYS A 109 17.21 21.67 -26.83
CA LYS A 109 16.89 21.44 -25.41
C LYS A 109 17.96 20.58 -24.74
N LYS A 110 18.26 19.40 -25.30
CA LYS A 110 19.28 18.50 -24.76
C LYS A 110 20.67 19.16 -24.71
N ALA A 111 21.00 20.00 -25.69
CA ALA A 111 22.23 20.81 -25.66
C ALA A 111 22.21 21.90 -24.57
N LYS A 112 21.06 22.55 -24.33
CA LYS A 112 20.88 23.53 -23.23
C LYS A 112 20.84 22.88 -21.85
N GLU A 113 20.34 21.66 -21.74
CA GLU A 113 20.35 20.83 -20.52
C GLU A 113 21.76 20.33 -20.23
N ALA A 114 22.49 19.81 -21.23
CA ALA A 114 23.91 19.49 -21.09
C ALA A 114 24.76 20.73 -20.73
N ALA A 115 24.50 21.88 -21.36
CA ALA A 115 25.17 23.13 -21.02
C ALA A 115 24.81 23.64 -19.61
N LYS A 116 23.56 23.48 -19.16
CA LYS A 116 23.16 23.77 -17.77
C LYS A 116 23.92 22.87 -16.79
N ASN A 117 23.97 21.57 -17.05
CA ASN A 117 24.66 20.62 -16.17
C ASN A 117 26.17 20.93 -16.11
N ALA A 118 26.81 21.25 -17.24
CA ALA A 118 28.21 21.71 -17.29
C ALA A 118 28.45 23.11 -16.68
N VAL A 119 27.39 23.91 -16.45
CA VAL A 119 27.46 25.17 -15.69
C VAL A 119 27.27 24.94 -14.20
N VAL A 120 26.41 23.99 -13.80
CA VAL A 120 26.27 23.52 -12.40
C VAL A 120 27.58 22.87 -11.94
N GLU A 121 28.19 22.02 -12.76
CA GLU A 121 29.51 21.42 -12.55
C GLU A 121 30.60 22.48 -12.34
N LYS A 122 30.57 23.59 -13.09
CA LYS A 122 31.48 24.74 -12.92
C LYS A 122 31.12 25.67 -11.74
N GLY A 123 29.96 25.47 -11.11
CA GLY A 123 29.57 26.08 -9.84
C GLY A 123 30.22 25.39 -8.63
N GLN A 124 30.47 24.08 -8.73
CA GLN A 124 31.12 23.26 -7.71
C GLN A 124 32.63 23.54 -7.61
N ARG A 125 33.01 24.76 -7.24
CA ARG A 125 34.42 25.16 -7.08
C ARG A 125 35.04 24.55 -5.81
N THR A 126 35.71 23.41 -5.96
CA THR A 126 36.61 22.91 -4.92
C THR A 126 37.82 23.85 -4.77
N LEU A 127 38.06 24.32 -3.55
CA LEU A 127 39.29 25.03 -3.20
C LEU A 127 40.42 24.02 -3.01
N ASN A 128 41.19 23.75 -4.06
CA ASN A 128 42.58 23.30 -3.93
C ASN A 128 43.39 23.70 -5.18
N GLY A 129 44.47 24.47 -4.97
CA GLY A 129 45.21 25.12 -6.04
C GLY A 129 46.44 24.33 -6.48
N THR A 130 46.28 23.44 -7.46
CA THR A 130 47.41 22.74 -8.09
C THR A 130 47.38 22.94 -9.61
N LYS A 131 48.40 23.62 -10.17
CA LYS A 131 48.62 23.65 -11.62
C LYS A 131 49.23 22.32 -12.07
N PRO A 132 48.75 21.68 -13.15
CA PRO A 132 49.56 20.75 -13.92
C PRO A 132 50.73 21.52 -14.56
N THR A 133 51.96 21.06 -14.35
CA THR A 133 53.16 21.59 -15.02
C THR A 133 53.33 21.00 -16.41
N GLU A 134 53.87 21.78 -17.33
CA GLU A 134 54.28 21.31 -18.67
C GLU A 134 55.60 20.50 -18.62
N ASN A 135 55.99 19.99 -19.80
CA ASN A 135 57.06 19.03 -20.11
C ASN A 135 56.67 17.55 -19.84
N GLY A 136 56.81 16.64 -20.80
CA GLY A 136 57.24 16.78 -22.21
C GLY A 136 57.67 15.43 -22.79
N VAL A 137 58.10 15.41 -24.07
CA VAL A 137 58.70 14.25 -24.79
C VAL A 137 57.66 13.14 -25.12
N GLU A 138 57.54 12.55 -26.33
CA GLU A 138 58.31 12.67 -27.58
C GLU A 138 57.39 12.67 -28.85
N ARG A 139 57.96 12.61 -30.06
CA ARG A 139 57.22 12.63 -31.36
C ARG A 139 57.49 11.34 -32.20
N PRO A 140 57.32 11.28 -33.54
CA PRO A 140 56.30 10.39 -34.13
C PRO A 140 56.87 9.29 -35.06
N ARG A 141 56.04 8.31 -35.44
CA ARG A 141 56.22 7.46 -36.63
C ARG A 141 54.86 7.07 -37.25
N ASP A 142 54.78 7.16 -38.57
CA ASP A 142 53.61 6.83 -39.40
C ASP A 142 53.77 5.42 -40.06
N ILE A 143 52.87 5.11 -41.02
CA ILE A 143 53.11 4.18 -42.17
C ILE A 143 53.15 2.67 -41.80
N SER A 144 52.51 1.72 -42.51
CA SER A 144 51.64 1.67 -43.71
C SER A 144 50.96 0.26 -43.76
N ILE A 145 50.30 -0.32 -44.79
CA ILE A 145 50.11 -0.05 -46.24
C ILE A 145 48.72 -0.62 -46.69
N LEU A 146 48.39 -0.46 -47.97
CA LEU A 146 47.34 -1.09 -48.79
C LEU A 146 45.96 -0.38 -48.82
N GLN A 147 45.31 -0.22 -49.98
CA GLN A 147 45.51 -0.93 -51.28
C GLN A 147 45.74 0.02 -52.48
N SER A 148 46.14 -0.52 -53.63
CA SER A 148 46.83 0.17 -54.74
C SER A 148 45.96 0.67 -55.91
N ASP A 149 46.36 1.82 -56.46
CA ASP A 149 46.52 2.24 -57.88
C ASP A 149 45.60 1.67 -58.99
N GLY A 150 45.17 2.55 -59.92
CA GLY A 150 44.36 2.17 -61.09
C GLY A 150 43.85 3.31 -62.00
N ASP A 151 44.73 4.20 -62.46
CA ASP A 151 44.67 5.04 -63.68
C ASP A 151 43.38 5.74 -64.17
N GLY A 152 43.46 7.06 -64.38
CA GLY A 152 43.17 7.65 -65.70
C GLY A 152 42.06 8.71 -65.86
N TYR A 153 42.40 9.73 -66.69
CA TYR A 153 41.54 10.64 -67.47
C TYR A 153 40.71 11.78 -66.78
N ASN A 154 41.11 13.02 -67.11
CA ASN A 154 40.35 14.09 -67.80
C ASN A 154 38.81 14.22 -67.59
N GLU A 155 38.22 15.42 -67.46
CA GLU A 155 38.78 16.79 -67.34
C GLU A 155 37.72 17.83 -66.88
N THR A 156 38.18 19.06 -66.63
CA THR A 156 37.52 20.39 -66.70
C THR A 156 35.99 20.61 -66.65
N THR A 157 35.64 21.70 -65.92
CA THR A 157 34.53 22.65 -66.14
C THR A 157 33.05 22.30 -65.89
N ALA A 158 32.58 22.73 -64.71
CA ALA A 158 31.63 23.84 -64.50
C ALA A 158 30.13 23.76 -64.91
N SER A 159 29.38 24.68 -64.29
CA SER A 159 27.97 25.08 -64.53
C SER A 159 26.83 24.21 -63.94
N GLN A 160 25.84 24.92 -63.38
CA GLN A 160 24.45 24.48 -63.11
C GLN A 160 23.56 25.03 -64.27
N PRO A 161 22.20 24.89 -64.31
CA PRO A 161 21.25 24.22 -63.40
C PRO A 161 20.06 23.46 -64.09
N ARG A 162 19.05 23.06 -63.28
CA ARG A 162 17.58 23.23 -63.55
C ARG A 162 16.71 22.10 -64.20
N MET A 163 15.88 21.47 -63.33
CA MET A 163 14.46 21.02 -63.49
C MET A 163 14.04 19.92 -64.49
N THR A 164 12.82 19.38 -64.24
CA THR A 164 11.96 18.49 -65.09
C THR A 164 12.38 17.01 -65.19
N SER A 165 11.49 16.00 -65.29
CA SER A 165 10.01 15.95 -65.17
C SER A 165 9.47 14.51 -64.98
N HIS A 166 8.31 14.39 -64.30
CA HIS A 166 7.34 13.26 -64.31
C HIS A 166 7.79 11.82 -63.92
N GLY A 167 6.82 11.01 -63.45
CA GLY A 167 6.98 9.58 -63.10
C GLY A 167 6.48 8.65 -64.22
N PRO A 168 6.02 7.39 -63.96
CA PRO A 168 5.42 6.89 -62.70
C PRO A 168 5.88 5.48 -62.23
N GLY A 169 5.34 4.99 -61.11
CA GLY A 169 4.90 3.59 -61.00
C GLY A 169 5.61 2.61 -60.04
N SER A 170 4.99 2.38 -58.87
CA SER A 170 4.86 1.09 -58.16
C SER A 170 6.08 0.34 -57.55
N LEU A 171 5.78 -0.50 -56.54
CA LEU A 171 6.62 -1.53 -55.89
C LEU A 171 7.88 -0.99 -55.13
N SER A 172 8.34 -1.54 -54.01
CA SER A 172 8.32 -2.95 -53.56
C SER A 172 8.26 -3.11 -52.03
N THR A 173 7.87 -4.30 -51.58
CA THR A 173 8.14 -4.81 -50.22
C THR A 173 9.31 -5.80 -50.26
N LEU A 174 10.38 -5.55 -49.51
CA LEU A 174 11.45 -6.51 -49.13
C LEU A 174 11.85 -6.17 -47.67
N MET A 175 12.11 -7.08 -46.71
CA MET A 175 12.75 -8.41 -46.66
C MET A 175 14.30 -8.40 -46.62
N VAL A 176 14.85 -9.44 -45.95
CA VAL A 176 16.28 -9.76 -45.69
C VAL A 176 16.93 -8.95 -44.54
N ASP A 177 17.55 -9.52 -43.49
CA ASP A 177 17.47 -10.87 -42.88
C ASP A 177 18.06 -10.90 -41.42
N ARG A 178 18.18 -12.10 -40.84
CA ARG A 178 19.09 -12.68 -39.79
C ARG A 178 20.41 -11.94 -39.42
N THR A 179 21.12 -12.23 -38.30
CA THR A 179 21.66 -13.56 -37.84
C THR A 179 22.06 -13.65 -36.34
N VAL A 180 22.45 -14.88 -35.90
CA VAL A 180 23.22 -15.28 -34.68
C VAL A 180 22.40 -15.37 -33.36
N ASP A 181 22.38 -16.48 -32.61
CA ASP A 181 22.74 -17.89 -32.90
C ASP A 181 22.00 -18.89 -31.96
N ASP A 182 22.04 -20.19 -32.26
CA ASP A 182 21.59 -21.28 -31.37
C ASP A 182 22.67 -22.37 -31.21
N GLN A 183 22.99 -22.76 -29.97
CA GLN A 183 23.65 -24.04 -29.71
C GLN A 183 23.01 -24.81 -28.55
N SER A 184 22.27 -25.84 -28.93
CA SER A 184 21.56 -26.75 -28.03
C SER A 184 22.48 -27.62 -27.16
N ARG A 185 21.96 -28.04 -25.99
CA ARG A 185 22.16 -29.42 -25.50
C ARG A 185 20.86 -30.00 -24.95
N ARG A 186 20.40 -31.09 -25.56
CA ARG A 186 19.27 -31.89 -25.07
C ARG A 186 19.73 -32.86 -23.99
N LEU A 187 18.91 -33.04 -22.95
CA LEU A 187 18.69 -34.32 -22.29
C LEU A 187 17.24 -34.38 -21.81
N ARG A 188 16.53 -35.48 -22.11
CA ARG A 188 15.20 -35.77 -21.53
C ARG A 188 15.40 -36.53 -20.23
N LEU A 189 14.50 -36.35 -19.25
CA LEU A 189 14.06 -37.42 -18.35
C LEU A 189 12.66 -37.10 -17.76
N GLN A 190 12.13 -38.00 -16.93
CA GLN A 190 10.68 -38.16 -16.68
C GLN A 190 10.13 -37.36 -15.49
N PRO A 191 8.78 -37.15 -15.42
CA PRO A 191 8.13 -36.62 -14.23
C PRO A 191 8.20 -37.62 -13.04
N PRO A 192 8.21 -37.14 -11.79
CA PRO A 192 8.31 -38.00 -10.62
C PRO A 192 7.02 -38.82 -10.42
N THR A 193 7.16 -40.13 -10.48
CA THR A 193 6.10 -41.08 -10.09
C THR A 193 6.22 -41.44 -8.61
N SER A 194 5.08 -41.64 -7.95
CA SER A 194 5.02 -42.10 -6.57
C SER A 194 5.65 -43.48 -6.40
N LYS A 195 6.59 -43.63 -5.46
CA LYS A 195 6.97 -44.94 -4.91
C LYS A 195 7.02 -44.91 -3.39
N ILE A 196 6.46 -45.97 -2.82
CA ILE A 196 6.39 -46.25 -1.38
C ILE A 196 7.73 -46.86 -0.93
N LEU A 197 8.15 -46.56 0.30
CA LEU A 197 9.29 -47.19 0.96
C LEU A 197 8.80 -48.05 2.15
N PRO A 198 9.40 -49.22 2.45
CA PRO A 198 8.91 -50.11 3.51
C PRO A 198 9.16 -49.58 4.94
N PRO A 199 8.43 -50.08 5.96
CA PRO A 199 8.59 -49.64 7.35
C PRO A 199 9.82 -50.28 8.03
N PRO A 200 10.57 -49.55 8.88
CA PRO A 200 11.52 -50.15 9.81
C PRO A 200 10.79 -50.79 11.00
N SER A 201 11.19 -52.02 11.37
CA SER A 201 10.54 -52.81 12.42
C SER A 201 11.13 -52.58 13.82
N THR A 202 10.33 -52.02 14.71
CA THR A 202 10.25 -52.34 16.15
C THR A 202 11.54 -52.70 16.92
N SER A 203 12.11 -51.72 17.62
CA SER A 203 12.71 -51.93 18.96
C SER A 203 12.69 -50.65 19.79
N ASP A 204 12.69 -50.82 21.13
CA ASP A 204 13.03 -49.86 22.18
C ASP A 204 12.38 -48.47 22.19
N VAL A 205 11.09 -48.44 22.57
CA VAL A 205 10.50 -47.27 23.24
C VAL A 205 11.09 -47.14 24.65
N ARG A 206 11.71 -46.00 24.97
CA ARG A 206 12.12 -45.65 26.34
C ARG A 206 11.63 -44.24 26.70
N LEU A 207 11.05 -44.09 27.90
CA LEU A 207 10.16 -42.98 28.24
C LEU A 207 10.67 -42.18 29.46
N SER A 208 10.64 -40.83 29.36
CA SER A 208 10.82 -39.87 30.48
C SER A 208 12.26 -39.83 31.09
N PRO A 209 12.62 -38.87 31.99
CA PRO A 209 11.78 -37.87 32.66
C PRO A 209 12.34 -36.43 32.76
N ARG A 210 11.58 -35.57 33.47
CA ARG A 210 11.91 -34.20 33.97
C ARG A 210 11.94 -33.10 32.89
N LEU A 211 11.35 -31.91 33.07
CA LEU A 211 10.74 -31.23 34.22
C LEU A 211 11.68 -31.00 35.42
N ALA A 212 12.50 -29.94 35.37
CA ALA A 212 12.43 -28.78 36.31
C ALA A 212 13.68 -27.84 36.22
N ILE A 213 13.51 -26.61 36.73
CA ILE A 213 14.52 -25.60 37.17
C ILE A 213 15.55 -25.07 36.13
N LEU A 214 15.35 -23.82 35.66
CA LEU A 214 16.25 -22.67 35.95
C LEU A 214 15.83 -21.36 35.24
N VAL A 215 14.93 -20.58 35.87
CA VAL A 215 15.11 -19.13 36.07
C VAL A 215 14.56 -18.84 37.47
N ASN A 216 15.26 -18.02 38.25
CA ASN A 216 14.89 -17.60 39.61
C ASN A 216 15.18 -16.09 39.75
N CYS A 217 14.85 -15.50 40.92
CA CYS A 217 15.00 -14.09 41.29
C CYS A 217 13.89 -13.17 40.71
N ILE A 218 13.22 -12.26 41.45
CA ILE A 218 13.40 -11.81 42.86
C ILE A 218 12.03 -11.75 43.62
N SER A 219 12.10 -12.10 44.92
CA SER A 219 11.20 -11.90 46.06
C SER A 219 9.96 -10.98 45.98
N PHE A 220 8.85 -11.41 46.60
CA PHE A 220 8.35 -10.95 47.92
C PHE A 220 7.18 -11.87 48.43
N PRO A 221 6.66 -11.79 49.68
CA PRO A 221 6.68 -12.97 50.56
C PRO A 221 5.31 -13.63 50.88
N LEU A 222 5.39 -14.78 51.54
CA LEU A 222 4.28 -15.56 52.09
C LEU A 222 3.49 -14.80 53.18
N TYR A 223 2.17 -14.97 53.19
CA TYR A 223 1.49 -15.44 54.41
C TYR A 223 0.18 -16.18 54.10
N SER A 224 -0.10 -17.24 54.86
CA SER A 224 -1.38 -17.96 54.92
C SER A 224 -1.40 -18.71 56.25
N PRO A 225 -2.56 -18.83 56.93
CA PRO A 225 -3.25 -20.13 56.84
C PRO A 225 -4.79 -20.10 56.94
N ALA A 226 -5.37 -21.25 56.59
CA ALA A 226 -6.61 -21.86 57.10
C ALA A 226 -8.01 -21.28 56.74
N MET A 227 -8.80 -22.16 56.11
CA MET A 227 -10.22 -22.47 56.35
C MET A 227 -11.22 -21.35 56.69
N SER A 228 -12.22 -21.14 55.82
CA SER A 228 -13.52 -21.83 55.97
C SER A 228 -14.44 -21.63 54.73
N LEU A 229 -15.33 -22.57 54.45
CA LEU A 229 -16.42 -22.40 53.48
C LEU A 229 -17.69 -21.90 54.18
N ALA A 230 -17.97 -20.59 54.16
CA ALA A 230 -19.32 -20.06 54.42
C ALA A 230 -19.54 -18.64 53.87
N SER A 231 -20.68 -18.43 53.20
CA SER A 231 -21.47 -17.20 53.17
C SER A 231 -20.78 -15.83 52.98
N ALA A 232 -20.61 -15.40 51.72
CA ALA A 232 -20.78 -14.00 51.31
C ALA A 232 -21.01 -13.86 49.79
N SER A 233 -22.14 -13.32 49.34
CA SER A 233 -22.42 -13.05 47.91
C SER A 233 -23.43 -11.90 47.71
N SER A 234 -23.19 -10.76 48.37
CA SER A 234 -24.10 -9.61 48.38
C SER A 234 -23.37 -8.24 48.37
N ALA A 235 -22.63 -7.91 47.30
CA ALA A 235 -22.12 -6.56 47.06
C ALA A 235 -21.79 -6.29 45.58
N LEU A 236 -21.61 -5.02 45.23
CA LEU A 236 -20.99 -4.50 43.99
C LEU A 236 -21.74 -4.67 42.65
N LEU A 237 -22.95 -4.11 42.54
CA LEU A 237 -23.49 -3.61 41.26
C LEU A 237 -24.18 -2.24 41.42
N ARG A 238 -23.40 -1.15 41.45
CA ARG A 238 -23.88 0.23 41.21
C ARG A 238 -22.78 1.16 40.69
N THR A 239 -22.59 1.22 39.37
CA THR A 239 -22.27 2.46 38.60
C THR A 239 -22.20 2.17 37.10
N CYS A 240 -23.26 2.51 36.37
CA CYS A 240 -23.20 2.94 34.97
C CYS A 240 -24.46 3.76 34.65
N ALA A 241 -24.32 4.74 33.77
CA ALA A 241 -25.29 5.84 33.64
C ALA A 241 -26.50 5.50 32.75
N ARG A 242 -27.58 6.28 32.92
CA ARG A 242 -28.70 6.31 31.96
C ARG A 242 -28.21 6.90 30.63
N GLN A 243 -28.44 6.17 29.54
CA GLN A 243 -28.76 6.77 28.24
C GLN A 243 -30.12 6.23 27.80
N GLN A 244 -31.00 7.11 27.33
CA GLN A 244 -32.34 6.75 26.87
C GLN A 244 -32.38 6.73 25.34
N LEU A 245 -32.73 5.58 24.77
CA LEU A 245 -33.16 5.45 23.37
C LEU A 245 -34.42 4.56 23.33
N PRO A 246 -35.28 4.69 22.29
CA PRO A 246 -36.68 4.32 22.39
C PRO A 246 -36.94 2.81 22.37
N VAL A 247 -37.91 2.38 23.20
CA VAL A 247 -38.35 0.99 23.28
C VAL A 247 -39.22 0.63 22.07
N ALA A 248 -38.68 -0.18 21.16
CA ALA A 248 -39.49 -0.93 20.21
C ALA A 248 -40.36 -1.96 20.97
N ARG A 249 -41.68 -1.97 20.72
CA ARG A 249 -42.63 -2.86 21.40
C ARG A 249 -42.50 -4.31 20.91
N ALA A 250 -41.71 -5.13 21.59
CA ALA A 250 -41.90 -6.58 21.60
C ALA A 250 -43.02 -6.93 22.59
N ALA A 251 -44.02 -7.71 22.17
CA ALA A 251 -45.28 -7.88 22.92
C ALA A 251 -45.46 -9.29 23.50
N VAL A 252 -46.06 -9.34 24.70
CA VAL A 252 -46.65 -10.50 25.38
C VAL A 252 -45.73 -11.70 25.67
N SER A 253 -45.20 -11.74 26.90
CA SER A 253 -44.77 -12.96 27.59
C SER A 253 -45.57 -13.13 28.89
N ALA A 254 -46.82 -13.58 28.79
CA ALA A 254 -47.72 -13.69 29.94
C ALA A 254 -47.42 -14.92 30.82
N SER A 255 -46.58 -14.74 31.84
CA SER A 255 -46.21 -15.80 32.79
C SER A 255 -47.33 -16.10 33.80
N GLN A 256 -48.34 -16.90 33.42
CA GLN A 256 -49.27 -17.46 34.41
C GLN A 256 -48.58 -18.52 35.29
N GLN A 257 -48.26 -18.16 36.52
CA GLN A 257 -48.11 -19.15 37.59
C GLN A 257 -49.52 -19.68 37.92
N ARG A 258 -49.71 -20.99 37.79
CA ARG A 258 -50.77 -21.71 38.49
C ARG A 258 -50.11 -22.62 39.52
N GLY A 259 -50.47 -22.46 40.79
CA GLY A 259 -50.06 -23.38 41.84
C GLY A 259 -50.69 -24.76 41.59
N VAL A 260 -49.93 -25.82 41.83
CA VAL A 260 -50.45 -27.20 41.77
C VAL A 260 -50.80 -27.61 43.19
N ALA A 261 -52.09 -27.59 43.51
CA ALA A 261 -52.67 -28.21 44.68
C ALA A 261 -53.79 -29.16 44.20
N ASP A 262 -53.79 -30.37 44.75
CA ASP A 262 -54.84 -31.38 44.72
C ASP A 262 -55.59 -31.63 43.40
N ALA A 263 -54.97 -32.45 42.55
CA ALA A 263 -55.62 -33.12 41.42
C ALA A 263 -55.81 -34.62 41.70
N ALA A 264 -56.64 -34.96 42.69
CA ALA A 264 -57.06 -36.34 42.95
C ALA A 264 -58.08 -36.79 41.87
N PRO A 265 -57.83 -37.85 41.08
CA PRO A 265 -58.67 -38.19 39.95
C PRO A 265 -59.84 -39.11 40.34
N LYS A 266 -61.09 -38.59 40.33
CA LYS A 266 -62.36 -39.33 40.14
C LYS A 266 -63.59 -38.42 40.19
N SER A 267 -63.97 -37.83 39.06
CA SER A 267 -65.34 -37.34 38.83
C SER A 267 -65.62 -37.15 37.34
N SER A 268 -66.33 -38.10 36.75
CA SER A 268 -67.06 -37.91 35.48
C SER A 268 -68.52 -38.22 35.75
N PHE A 269 -69.31 -37.17 36.00
CA PHE A 269 -70.77 -37.29 36.05
C PHE A 269 -71.28 -37.30 34.61
N ASP A 270 -71.96 -38.39 34.23
CA ASP A 270 -72.50 -38.58 32.88
C ASP A 270 -74.03 -38.61 32.97
N SER A 271 -74.70 -37.77 32.18
CA SER A 271 -76.13 -37.50 32.33
C SER A 271 -76.96 -38.34 31.36
N PRO A 272 -77.97 -39.11 31.81
CA PRO A 272 -78.69 -40.08 30.96
C PRO A 272 -79.61 -39.44 29.90
N PHE A 273 -79.81 -38.12 29.95
CA PHE A 273 -80.55 -37.37 28.93
C PHE A 273 -79.56 -36.83 27.90
N GLY A 274 -79.37 -37.60 26.82
CA GLY A 274 -78.31 -37.35 25.84
C GLY A 274 -78.41 -35.99 25.16
N ARG A 275 -77.26 -35.32 25.00
CA ARG A 275 -77.08 -34.22 24.04
C ARG A 275 -76.50 -34.77 22.74
N THR A 276 -76.95 -34.20 21.62
CA THR A 276 -76.56 -34.59 20.27
C THR A 276 -75.07 -34.38 20.01
N HIS A 277 -74.50 -35.24 19.15
CA HIS A 277 -73.14 -35.09 18.64
C HIS A 277 -73.00 -33.80 17.82
N GLU A 278 -72.57 -32.68 18.42
CA GLU A 278 -71.67 -31.68 17.80
C GLU A 278 -71.25 -30.57 18.78
N HIS A 279 -70.50 -30.94 19.82
CA HIS A 279 -69.36 -30.15 20.31
C HIS A 279 -68.53 -31.02 21.26
N SER A 280 -67.24 -31.18 20.98
CA SER A 280 -66.31 -31.81 21.93
C SER A 280 -66.13 -30.89 23.13
N ASP A 281 -66.33 -31.43 24.34
CA ASP A 281 -66.17 -30.67 25.58
C ASP A 281 -64.71 -30.22 25.74
N THR A 282 -64.49 -28.92 25.54
CA THR A 282 -63.17 -28.28 25.55
C THR A 282 -62.49 -28.32 26.94
N THR A 283 -63.22 -28.69 28.01
CA THR A 283 -62.64 -28.90 29.35
C THR A 283 -61.85 -30.21 29.46
N LYS A 284 -62.08 -31.19 28.57
CA LYS A 284 -61.44 -32.52 28.63
C LYS A 284 -60.04 -32.51 27.99
N ILE A 285 -59.04 -32.10 28.78
CA ILE A 285 -57.62 -32.06 28.37
C ILE A 285 -57.17 -33.45 27.86
N PRO A 286 -56.62 -33.56 26.63
CA PRO A 286 -56.13 -34.84 26.10
C PRO A 286 -54.85 -35.32 26.82
N ASN A 287 -54.61 -36.62 26.78
CA ASN A 287 -53.55 -37.25 27.59
C ASN A 287 -52.14 -37.04 27.01
N PHE A 288 -51.40 -36.07 27.56
CA PHE A 288 -50.02 -35.75 27.17
C PHE A 288 -48.93 -36.61 27.86
N SER A 289 -49.26 -37.68 28.59
CA SER A 289 -48.27 -38.48 29.35
C SER A 289 -47.14 -39.09 28.51
N LYS A 290 -47.37 -39.32 27.20
CA LYS A 290 -46.33 -39.73 26.23
C LYS A 290 -45.24 -38.66 26.02
N TYR A 291 -45.58 -37.39 26.18
CA TYR A 291 -44.70 -36.23 25.98
C TYR A 291 -44.24 -35.60 27.30
N ALA A 292 -44.94 -35.89 28.41
CA ALA A 292 -44.57 -35.43 29.74
C ALA A 292 -43.28 -36.10 30.24
N SER A 293 -42.33 -35.30 30.71
CA SER A 293 -41.12 -35.79 31.35
C SER A 293 -41.44 -36.53 32.66
N LYS A 294 -40.78 -37.68 32.87
CA LYS A 294 -40.74 -38.39 34.17
C LYS A 294 -39.70 -37.84 35.17
N ARG A 295 -38.85 -36.88 34.76
CA ARG A 295 -37.84 -36.21 35.59
C ARG A 295 -38.42 -34.97 36.29
N SER A 296 -37.77 -34.53 37.37
CA SER A 296 -38.16 -33.32 38.11
C SER A 296 -38.19 -32.07 37.21
N PRO A 297 -39.10 -31.11 37.44
CA PRO A 297 -39.19 -29.90 36.63
C PRO A 297 -37.91 -29.05 36.73
N THR A 298 -37.22 -29.08 37.87
CA THR A 298 -35.97 -28.36 38.10
C THR A 298 -34.83 -28.94 37.25
N THR A 299 -34.68 -30.27 37.21
CA THR A 299 -33.66 -30.96 36.41
C THR A 299 -33.81 -30.63 34.91
N ASN A 300 -35.05 -30.60 34.42
CA ASN A 300 -35.32 -30.28 33.01
C ASN A 300 -34.99 -28.83 32.69
N LYS A 301 -35.37 -27.87 33.55
CA LYS A 301 -35.04 -26.44 33.37
C LYS A 301 -33.53 -26.22 33.34
N VAL A 302 -32.78 -26.84 34.25
CA VAL A 302 -31.31 -26.76 34.28
C VAL A 302 -30.72 -27.33 32.99
N PHE A 303 -31.20 -28.48 32.50
CA PHE A 303 -30.75 -29.04 31.22
C PHE A 303 -31.08 -28.12 30.02
N SER A 304 -32.30 -27.60 29.94
CA SER A 304 -32.69 -26.66 28.87
C SER A 304 -31.85 -25.38 28.89
N TYR A 305 -31.60 -24.80 30.06
CA TYR A 305 -30.75 -23.61 30.20
C TYR A 305 -29.27 -23.91 29.92
N PHE A 306 -28.76 -25.10 30.25
CA PHE A 306 -27.41 -25.53 29.90
C PHE A 306 -27.24 -25.67 28.37
N MET A 307 -28.21 -26.27 27.68
CA MET A 307 -28.18 -26.42 26.22
C MET A 307 -28.34 -25.06 25.49
N ALA A 308 -29.22 -24.19 25.98
CA ALA A 308 -29.38 -22.84 25.43
C ALA A 308 -28.16 -21.95 25.72
N GLY A 309 -27.60 -22.02 26.92
CA GLY A 309 -26.43 -21.24 27.35
C GLY A 309 -25.14 -21.67 26.66
N SER A 310 -24.92 -22.97 26.46
CA SER A 310 -23.76 -23.47 25.70
C SER A 310 -23.84 -23.10 24.22
N MET A 311 -25.02 -23.19 23.59
CA MET A 311 -25.24 -22.66 22.24
C MET A 311 -24.96 -21.15 22.17
N GLY A 312 -25.50 -20.37 23.13
CA GLY A 312 -25.25 -18.92 23.21
C GLY A 312 -23.77 -18.56 23.39
N LEU A 313 -23.02 -19.32 24.19
CA LEU A 313 -21.58 -19.15 24.36
C LEU A 313 -20.81 -19.39 23.06
N VAL A 314 -21.11 -20.49 22.35
CA VAL A 314 -20.49 -20.80 21.06
C VAL A 314 -20.83 -19.73 20.01
N SER A 315 -22.08 -19.29 19.96
CA SER A 315 -22.51 -18.19 19.07
C SER A 315 -21.80 -16.87 19.39
N ALA A 316 -21.59 -16.53 20.67
CA ALA A 316 -20.89 -15.32 21.08
C ALA A 316 -19.39 -15.36 20.73
N VAL A 317 -18.74 -16.52 20.89
CA VAL A 317 -17.35 -16.73 20.46
C VAL A 317 -17.21 -16.64 18.94
N GLY A 318 -18.13 -17.25 18.18
CA GLY A 318 -18.16 -17.14 16.72
C GLY A 318 -18.36 -15.70 16.26
N ALA A 319 -19.33 -14.98 16.81
CA ALA A 319 -19.58 -13.57 16.51
C ALA A 319 -18.36 -12.68 16.84
N LYS A 320 -17.67 -12.93 17.96
CA LYS A 320 -16.42 -12.24 18.30
C LYS A 320 -15.35 -12.49 17.24
N ALA A 321 -15.14 -13.74 16.84
CA ALA A 321 -14.14 -14.10 15.82
C ALA A 321 -14.43 -13.38 14.50
N THR A 322 -15.66 -13.47 13.97
CA THR A 322 -16.04 -12.79 12.73
C THR A 322 -15.83 -11.27 12.78
N VAL A 323 -16.20 -10.60 13.89
CA VAL A 323 -15.94 -9.16 14.05
C VAL A 323 -14.44 -8.85 14.15
N GLN A 324 -13.67 -9.68 14.85
CA GLN A 324 -12.22 -9.54 14.95
C GLN A 324 -11.54 -9.71 13.58
N ASP A 325 -11.97 -10.67 12.77
CA ASP A 325 -11.42 -10.91 11.42
C ASP A 325 -11.67 -9.72 10.49
N PHE A 326 -12.87 -9.13 10.50
CA PHE A 326 -13.15 -7.91 9.75
C PHE A 326 -12.31 -6.71 10.22
N LEU A 327 -12.09 -6.56 11.53
CA LEU A 327 -11.25 -5.49 12.07
C LEU A 327 -9.76 -5.67 11.71
N VAL A 328 -9.25 -6.91 11.75
CA VAL A 328 -7.87 -7.22 11.33
C VAL A 328 -7.70 -7.02 9.82
N ASN A 329 -8.70 -7.37 9.00
CA ASN A 329 -8.71 -7.11 7.56
C ASN A 329 -8.75 -5.60 7.21
N MET A 330 -9.14 -4.73 8.15
CA MET A 330 -9.05 -3.26 8.03
C MET A 330 -7.83 -2.66 8.73
N SER A 331 -6.96 -3.48 9.33
CA SER A 331 -5.72 -3.05 9.99
C SER A 331 -4.52 -3.03 9.03
N ALA A 332 -3.33 -2.70 9.54
CA ALA A 332 -2.13 -2.64 8.71
C ALA A 332 -1.79 -4.02 8.10
N SER A 333 -1.57 -4.07 6.78
CA SER A 333 -1.22 -5.30 6.07
C SER A 333 0.19 -5.78 6.40
N ALA A 334 0.45 -7.07 6.16
CA ALA A 334 1.75 -7.70 6.46
C ALA A 334 2.93 -7.04 5.73
N ASP A 335 2.74 -6.50 4.51
CA ASP A 335 3.77 -5.74 3.79
C ASP A 335 4.12 -4.41 4.49
N VAL A 336 3.11 -3.65 4.95
CA VAL A 336 3.32 -2.43 5.74
C VAL A 336 4.03 -2.73 7.07
N LEU A 337 3.88 -3.95 7.61
CA LEU A 337 4.63 -4.43 8.78
C LEU A 337 6.02 -4.97 8.42
N ALA A 338 6.25 -5.48 7.21
CA ALA A 338 7.59 -5.83 6.73
C ALA A 338 8.45 -4.57 6.54
N GLN A 339 7.85 -3.48 6.04
CA GLN A 339 8.45 -2.14 5.94
C GLN A 339 8.62 -1.42 7.30
N ALA A 340 8.43 -2.12 8.43
CA ALA A 340 8.64 -1.57 9.77
C ALA A 340 10.12 -1.41 10.13
N LYS A 341 11.03 -2.16 9.49
CA LYS A 341 12.48 -1.99 9.63
C LYS A 341 13.09 -1.55 8.30
N VAL A 342 14.02 -0.60 8.34
CA VAL A 342 14.83 -0.19 7.19
C VAL A 342 16.29 -0.22 7.60
N GLU A 343 17.11 -0.87 6.76
CA GLU A 343 18.56 -0.99 6.92
C GLU A 343 19.25 -0.01 5.97
N VAL A 344 20.28 0.69 6.46
CA VAL A 344 20.99 1.76 5.73
C VAL A 344 22.49 1.55 5.84
N ALA A 345 23.15 1.42 4.70
CA ALA A 345 24.61 1.31 4.60
C ALA A 345 25.27 2.68 4.83
N LEU A 346 25.91 2.85 5.98
CA LEU A 346 26.51 4.10 6.44
C LEU A 346 27.64 4.58 5.53
N GLY A 347 28.44 3.66 4.98
CA GLY A 347 29.50 3.95 4.02
C GLY A 347 29.04 4.61 2.71
N SER A 348 27.73 4.67 2.44
CA SER A 348 27.17 5.43 1.32
C SER A 348 27.01 6.93 1.60
N ILE A 349 27.13 7.36 2.86
CA ILE A 349 26.83 8.71 3.33
C ILE A 349 28.13 9.45 3.71
N PRO A 350 28.67 10.32 2.85
CA PRO A 350 29.86 11.09 3.17
C PRO A 350 29.55 12.17 4.21
N GLU A 351 30.57 12.53 5.00
CA GLU A 351 30.53 13.59 6.00
C GLU A 351 29.96 14.91 5.45
N GLY A 352 29.20 15.61 6.31
CA GLY A 352 28.60 16.91 6.00
C GLY A 352 27.39 16.86 5.07
N LYS A 353 26.86 15.68 4.70
CA LYS A 353 25.65 15.55 3.86
C LYS A 353 24.44 14.98 4.59
N ASN A 354 23.27 15.47 4.19
CA ASN A 354 21.96 14.95 4.55
C ASN A 354 21.48 13.91 3.53
N VAL A 355 21.01 12.75 4.00
CA VAL A 355 20.23 11.77 3.21
C VAL A 355 18.81 11.70 3.76
N ILE A 356 17.84 11.60 2.85
CA ILE A 356 16.41 11.47 3.19
C ILE A 356 15.94 10.10 2.71
N ILE A 357 15.57 9.23 3.64
CA ILE A 357 14.92 7.94 3.35
C ILE A 357 13.43 7.99 3.72
N LYS A 358 12.65 6.99 3.30
CA LYS A 358 11.23 6.83 3.66
C LYS A 358 11.07 5.60 4.56
N TRP A 359 10.58 5.79 5.78
CA TRP A 359 10.32 4.72 6.76
C TRP A 359 8.88 4.85 7.27
N ARG A 360 8.09 3.77 7.18
CA ARG A 360 6.68 3.73 7.61
C ARG A 360 5.83 4.91 7.08
N GLY A 361 6.15 5.37 5.86
CA GLY A 361 5.51 6.52 5.21
C GLY A 361 6.05 7.91 5.62
N LYS A 362 6.74 8.04 6.76
CA LYS A 362 7.43 9.27 7.19
C LYS A 362 8.80 9.41 6.47
N PRO A 363 9.30 10.62 6.19
CA PRO A 363 10.71 10.82 5.89
C PRO A 363 11.57 10.66 7.16
N VAL A 364 12.75 10.08 7.02
CA VAL A 364 13.82 10.10 8.04
C VAL A 364 15.00 10.84 7.45
N PHE A 365 15.55 11.77 8.22
CA PHE A 365 16.80 12.46 7.93
C PHE A 365 17.94 11.74 8.64
N ILE A 366 18.96 11.40 7.86
CA ILE A 366 20.21 10.83 8.34
C ILE A 366 21.31 11.81 7.92
N ARG A 367 22.01 12.40 8.89
CA ARG A 367 23.16 13.27 8.64
C ARG A 367 24.41 12.64 9.24
N HIS A 368 25.44 12.52 8.41
CA HIS A 368 26.80 12.30 8.88
C HIS A 368 27.37 13.66 9.28
N ARG A 369 27.39 13.97 10.58
CA ARG A 369 27.79 15.29 11.10
C ARG A 369 29.29 15.46 11.09
N THR A 370 29.76 16.68 10.85
CA THR A 370 31.19 17.03 10.96
C THR A 370 31.59 17.28 12.42
N ALA A 371 32.89 17.19 12.72
CA ALA A 371 33.43 17.40 14.07
C ALA A 371 33.17 18.82 14.63
N ASP A 372 32.86 19.80 13.78
CA ASP A 372 32.53 21.16 14.21
C ASP A 372 31.01 21.35 14.43
N GLU A 373 30.16 20.69 13.64
CA GLU A 373 28.71 20.62 13.86
C GLU A 373 28.35 19.94 15.20
N ILE A 374 29.15 18.95 15.63
CA ILE A 374 28.98 18.29 16.94
C ILE A 374 29.25 19.28 18.07
N LYS A 375 30.32 20.07 17.98
CA LYS A 375 30.63 21.12 18.97
C LYS A 375 29.54 22.19 19.01
N GLU A 376 29.03 22.62 17.86
CA GLU A 376 27.90 23.56 17.79
C GLU A 376 26.65 22.99 18.48
N ALA A 377 26.36 21.70 18.32
CA ALA A 377 25.23 21.05 18.99
C ALA A 377 25.38 20.99 20.52
N GLU A 378 26.61 20.78 21.01
CA GLU A 378 26.97 20.62 22.42
C GLU A 378 27.17 21.96 23.17
N GLU A 379 27.67 23.01 22.51
CA GLU A 379 27.94 24.33 23.11
C GLU A 379 26.65 25.15 23.35
N ILE A 380 25.54 24.79 22.68
CA ILE A 380 24.24 25.46 22.87
C ILE A 380 23.70 25.21 24.29
N ASP A 381 23.56 26.30 25.07
CA ASP A 381 22.89 26.28 26.37
C ASP A 381 21.46 25.71 26.25
N VAL A 382 21.30 24.50 26.77
CA VAL A 382 20.09 23.69 26.72
C VAL A 382 18.92 24.38 27.43
N SER A 383 19.18 25.25 28.41
CA SER A 383 18.14 26.00 29.13
C SER A 383 17.47 27.11 28.27
N THR A 384 18.10 27.52 27.17
CA THR A 384 17.54 28.50 26.22
C THR A 384 16.52 27.89 25.25
N LEU A 385 16.45 26.57 25.17
CA LEU A 385 15.54 25.86 24.26
C LEU A 385 14.10 25.88 24.79
N ARG A 386 13.13 25.90 23.86
CA ARG A 386 11.71 25.68 24.20
C ARG A 386 11.47 24.27 24.74
N ASP A 387 12.25 23.31 24.27
CA ASP A 387 12.20 21.89 24.60
C ASP A 387 13.62 21.45 24.99
N PRO A 388 14.01 21.60 26.28
CA PRO A 388 15.38 21.40 26.75
C PRO A 388 15.85 19.95 26.63
N GLN A 389 16.64 19.67 25.59
CA GLN A 389 17.25 18.36 25.35
C GLN A 389 18.74 18.52 24.95
N PRO A 390 19.69 17.89 25.66
CA PRO A 390 21.09 17.86 25.24
C PRO A 390 21.24 16.94 24.01
N ASP A 391 22.35 17.08 23.28
CA ASP A 391 22.58 16.28 22.08
C ASP A 391 22.83 14.79 22.40
N SER A 392 23.48 14.49 23.54
CA SER A 392 23.71 13.15 24.09
C SER A 392 22.44 12.29 24.21
N ASP A 393 21.29 12.92 24.42
CA ASP A 393 20.01 12.25 24.66
C ASP A 393 19.23 12.08 23.34
N ARG A 394 19.80 12.54 22.22
CA ARG A 394 19.24 12.50 20.86
C ARG A 394 20.03 11.58 19.93
N VAL A 395 21.33 11.37 20.18
CA VAL A 395 22.19 10.53 19.34
C VAL A 395 22.93 9.47 20.16
N GLN A 396 22.99 8.23 19.64
CA GLN A 396 23.79 7.14 20.23
C GLN A 396 25.28 7.22 19.87
N LYS A 397 25.59 7.86 18.74
CA LYS A 397 26.93 8.13 18.22
C LYS A 397 26.94 9.57 17.68
N PRO A 398 27.86 10.46 18.10
CA PRO A 398 27.76 11.89 17.80
C PRO A 398 27.92 12.22 16.31
N GLU A 399 28.60 11.38 15.53
CA GLU A 399 28.76 11.54 14.08
C GLU A 399 27.49 11.17 13.29
N TRP A 400 26.54 10.42 13.88
CA TRP A 400 25.30 9.97 13.21
C TRP A 400 24.03 10.54 13.85
N LEU A 401 23.53 11.64 13.28
CA LEU A 401 22.19 12.15 13.60
C LEU A 401 21.13 11.42 12.77
N VAL A 402 20.17 10.78 13.45
CA VAL A 402 19.04 10.08 12.84
C VAL A 402 17.74 10.61 13.46
N MET A 403 16.86 11.21 12.64
CA MET A 403 15.60 11.79 13.13
C MET A 403 14.50 11.83 12.08
N LEU A 404 13.24 11.87 12.51
CA LEU A 404 12.09 11.94 11.62
C LEU A 404 11.94 13.36 11.05
N GLY A 405 11.87 13.46 9.72
CA GLY A 405 11.71 14.71 8.98
C GLY A 405 10.28 15.26 9.01
N VAL A 406 9.61 15.19 10.17
CA VAL A 406 8.20 15.53 10.36
C VAL A 406 8.08 16.65 11.38
N CYS A 407 7.78 17.87 10.90
CA CYS A 407 7.69 19.06 11.75
C CYS A 407 6.58 18.92 12.80
N THR A 408 6.93 19.06 14.07
CA THR A 408 6.04 18.90 15.23
C THR A 408 4.89 19.92 15.32
N HIS A 409 4.84 20.92 14.44
CA HIS A 409 3.71 21.83 14.31
C HIS A 409 2.49 21.16 13.64
N LEU A 410 2.64 20.71 12.38
CA LEU A 410 1.55 20.21 11.52
C LEU A 410 2.00 19.12 10.52
N GLY A 411 3.14 18.47 10.76
CA GLY A 411 3.62 17.34 9.95
C GLY A 411 4.34 17.67 8.64
N CYS A 412 4.51 18.96 8.29
CA CYS A 412 5.29 19.37 7.11
C CYS A 412 6.75 18.86 7.16
N VAL A 413 7.35 18.61 5.99
CA VAL A 413 8.75 18.20 5.87
C VAL A 413 9.69 19.42 5.93
N PRO A 414 10.67 19.48 6.85
CA PRO A 414 11.70 20.52 6.84
C PRO A 414 12.72 20.35 5.71
N ILE A 415 13.26 21.44 5.20
CA ILE A 415 14.38 21.47 4.25
C ILE A 415 15.68 21.53 5.06
N GLY A 416 16.64 20.64 4.78
CA GLY A 416 17.95 20.64 5.45
C GLY A 416 18.94 21.64 4.85
N GLU A 417 19.98 21.98 5.61
CA GLU A 417 20.98 23.02 5.27
C GLU A 417 20.33 24.38 4.98
N ALA A 418 19.27 24.70 5.74
CA ALA A 418 18.44 25.87 5.53
C ALA A 418 17.95 26.50 6.83
N GLY A 419 17.88 27.84 6.83
CA GLY A 419 17.39 28.66 7.96
C GLY A 419 18.49 29.09 8.93
N ASP A 420 18.13 30.02 9.82
CA ASP A 420 19.00 30.82 10.70
C ASP A 420 19.95 30.06 11.65
N PHE A 421 19.87 28.73 11.75
CA PHE A 421 20.59 27.90 12.74
C PHE A 421 21.27 26.66 12.14
N GLY A 422 21.68 26.71 10.86
CA GLY A 422 22.50 25.67 10.19
C GLY A 422 21.80 24.35 9.86
N GLY A 423 20.81 23.92 10.66
CA GLY A 423 20.10 22.65 10.54
C GLY A 423 18.98 22.65 9.49
N TRP A 424 17.73 22.83 9.93
CA TRP A 424 16.55 22.63 9.08
C TRP A 424 15.50 23.74 9.18
N PHE A 425 14.88 24.07 8.06
CA PHE A 425 13.82 25.07 7.94
C PHE A 425 12.50 24.45 7.44
N CYS A 426 11.41 24.63 8.20
CA CYS A 426 10.07 24.23 7.79
C CYS A 426 9.33 25.43 7.14
N PRO A 427 9.15 25.44 5.80
CA PRO A 427 8.61 26.60 5.09
C PRO A 427 7.13 26.86 5.36
N CYS A 428 6.37 25.87 5.83
CA CYS A 428 4.92 26.01 6.03
C CYS A 428 4.54 27.14 7.01
N HIS A 429 5.31 27.33 8.08
CA HIS A 429 5.04 28.33 9.12
C HIS A 429 6.32 28.93 9.74
N GLY A 430 7.46 28.81 9.06
CA GLY A 430 8.73 29.38 9.52
C GLY A 430 9.25 28.78 10.83
N SER A 431 9.21 27.45 10.98
CA SER A 431 9.90 26.79 12.11
C SER A 431 11.35 26.49 11.75
N HIS A 432 12.30 26.90 12.58
CA HIS A 432 13.74 26.67 12.39
C HIS A 432 14.26 25.74 13.47
N TYR A 433 15.00 24.71 13.03
CA TYR A 433 15.63 23.71 13.87
C TYR A 433 17.16 23.81 13.75
N ASP A 434 17.88 23.58 14.85
CA ASP A 434 19.35 23.56 14.87
C ASP A 434 19.93 22.27 14.25
N ILE A 435 21.25 22.14 14.27
CA ILE A 435 21.99 20.98 13.73
C ILE A 435 21.77 19.66 14.51
N SER A 436 21.04 19.69 15.62
CA SER A 436 20.53 18.51 16.37
C SER A 436 19.04 18.22 16.07
N GLY A 437 18.38 19.08 15.31
CA GLY A 437 16.94 19.02 15.06
C GLY A 437 16.08 19.59 16.20
N ARG A 438 16.65 20.41 17.08
CA ARG A 438 15.95 21.02 18.22
C ARG A 438 15.31 22.34 17.82
N ILE A 439 14.12 22.65 18.35
CA ILE A 439 13.31 23.80 17.93
C ILE A 439 13.87 25.11 18.51
N ARG A 440 14.32 26.02 17.65
CA ARG A 440 14.88 27.33 18.03
C ARG A 440 13.90 28.49 17.82
N LYS A 441 13.08 28.45 16.76
CA LYS A 441 12.22 29.57 16.32
C LYS A 441 10.98 29.06 15.58
N GLY A 442 9.85 29.78 15.69
CA GLY A 442 8.58 29.48 15.01
C GLY A 442 7.51 28.84 15.93
N PRO A 443 6.37 28.37 15.37
CA PRO A 443 5.24 27.85 16.14
C PRO A 443 5.33 26.37 16.52
N ALA A 444 6.32 25.61 16.05
CA ALA A 444 6.50 24.22 16.46
C ALA A 444 6.73 24.11 17.99
N PRO A 445 6.05 23.18 18.70
CA PRO A 445 6.13 23.10 20.15
C PRO A 445 7.35 22.32 20.66
N LEU A 446 7.83 21.33 19.91
CA LEU A 446 8.80 20.31 20.34
C LEU A 446 9.92 20.10 19.31
N ASN A 447 11.02 19.50 19.75
CA ASN A 447 12.14 19.05 18.91
C ASN A 447 11.70 17.96 17.90
N LEU A 448 12.48 17.73 16.84
CA LEU A 448 12.21 16.63 15.90
C LEU A 448 12.35 15.26 16.59
N GLU A 449 11.38 14.38 16.34
CA GLU A 449 11.25 13.03 16.90
C GLU A 449 12.43 12.14 16.44
N VAL A 450 13.19 11.58 17.37
CA VAL A 450 14.23 10.58 17.07
C VAL A 450 13.56 9.19 17.03
N PRO A 451 13.65 8.43 15.92
CA PRO A 451 13.10 7.09 15.86
C PRO A 451 13.91 6.13 16.73
N GLN A 452 13.38 4.95 17.02
CA GLN A 452 14.20 3.87 17.59
C GLN A 452 15.11 3.31 16.49
N TYR A 453 16.42 3.28 16.74
CA TYR A 453 17.42 2.78 15.81
C TYR A 453 18.55 2.07 16.56
N SER A 454 19.33 1.24 15.85
CA SER A 454 20.53 0.58 16.40
C SER A 454 21.59 0.35 15.34
N PHE A 455 22.82 0.12 15.80
CA PHE A 455 23.96 -0.28 14.98
C PHE A 455 24.31 -1.75 15.31
N PRO A 456 23.71 -2.75 14.63
CA PRO A 456 24.10 -4.16 14.82
C PRO A 456 25.51 -4.46 14.28
N GLU A 457 25.97 -3.68 13.31
CA GLU A 457 27.29 -3.76 12.67
C GLU A 457 27.87 -2.34 12.53
N GLU A 458 29.16 -2.21 12.24
CA GLU A 458 29.80 -0.90 12.14
C GLU A 458 29.37 -0.10 10.90
N GLU A 459 29.05 -0.77 9.79
CA GLU A 459 28.60 -0.15 8.53
C GLU A 459 27.08 -0.11 8.35
N THR A 460 26.31 -0.78 9.21
CA THR A 460 24.86 -1.00 9.03
C THR A 460 24.05 -0.31 10.13
N LEU A 461 23.19 0.64 9.76
CA LEU A 461 22.19 1.28 10.63
C LEU A 461 20.82 0.67 10.39
N VAL A 462 20.15 0.21 11.46
CA VAL A 462 18.78 -0.34 11.40
C VAL A 462 17.81 0.58 12.14
N ILE A 463 16.70 0.94 11.49
CA ILE A 463 15.67 1.84 12.04
C ILE A 463 14.34 1.09 12.16
N GLY A 464 13.80 1.03 13.38
CA GLY A 464 12.56 0.30 13.76
C GLY A 464 12.78 -1.04 14.43
#